data_AF-A0A381E283-F1
#
_entry.id   AF-A0A381E283-F1
#
_cell.length_a   1.000
_cell.length_b   1.000
_cell.length_c   1.000
_cell.angle_alpha   90.00
_cell.angle_beta   90.00
_cell.angle_gamma   90.00
#
_symmetry.space_group_name_H-M   'P 1'
#
loop_
_entity.id
_entity.type
_entity.pdbx_description
1 polymer ?
#
loop_
_entity_poly.entity_id
_entity_poly.type
_entity_poly.pdbx_seq_one_letter_code
_entity_poly.pdbx_strand_id
1 'polypeptide(L)'
;MNTTTFHIPLDDDLKQRAFAVIERSGLTPTQAVRLFLTQIAETDNVPLALDDQDHSAEYEKNPITMQAVQDARDGKVTRYASFDDFMAELHEEH
;
A
#
# COMPACT_ATOMS: atom_id res chain seq x y z
N MET A 1 11.85 -19.44 19.96
CA MET A 1 11.15 -19.09 18.70
C MET A 1 10.48 -20.37 18.22
N ASN A 2 9.16 -20.39 18.12
CA ASN A 2 8.42 -21.56 17.64
C ASN A 2 8.38 -21.49 16.12
N THR A 3 8.91 -22.51 15.46
CA THR A 3 8.82 -22.65 13.99
C THR A 3 7.62 -23.51 13.64
N THR A 4 6.73 -22.97 12.82
CA THR A 4 5.56 -23.69 12.29
C THR A 4 5.76 -23.95 10.80
N THR A 5 5.32 -25.11 10.33
CA THR A 5 5.36 -25.48 8.90
C THR A 5 4.14 -24.93 8.18
N PHE A 6 4.35 -24.33 7.00
CA PHE A 6 3.31 -23.82 6.12
C PHE A 6 3.31 -24.61 4.81
N HIS A 7 2.14 -25.08 4.38
CA HIS A 7 1.97 -25.84 3.14
C HIS A 7 1.09 -25.06 2.16
N ILE A 8 1.58 -24.84 0.95
CA ILE A 8 0.88 -24.12 -0.11
C ILE A 8 0.68 -25.07 -1.30
N PRO A 9 -0.57 -25.40 -1.67
CA PRO A 9 -0.83 -26.09 -2.92
C PRO A 9 -0.51 -25.15 -4.10
N LEU A 10 0.25 -25.64 -5.06
CA LEU A 10 0.65 -24.91 -6.25
C LEU A 10 0.44 -25.80 -7.47
N ASP A 11 0.06 -25.18 -8.58
CA ASP A 11 0.12 -25.83 -9.88
C ASP A 11 1.57 -26.14 -10.28
N ASP A 12 1.80 -27.27 -10.95
CA ASP A 12 3.15 -27.74 -11.28
C ASP A 12 3.87 -26.83 -12.28
N ASP A 13 3.17 -26.26 -13.25
CA ASP A 13 3.75 -25.32 -14.22
C ASP A 13 4.10 -24.00 -13.52
N LEU A 14 3.20 -23.50 -12.67
CA LEU A 14 3.47 -22.31 -11.86
C LEU A 14 4.70 -22.50 -10.96
N LYS A 15 4.79 -23.64 -10.29
CA LYS A 15 5.92 -23.99 -9.41
C LYS A 15 7.24 -23.95 -10.18
N GLN A 16 7.31 -24.62 -11.34
CA GLN A 16 8.53 -24.67 -12.14
C GLN A 16 8.97 -23.26 -12.59
N ARG A 17 8.04 -22.46 -13.12
CA ARG A 17 8.34 -21.11 -13.61
C ARG A 17 8.77 -20.17 -12.47
N ALA A 18 8.05 -20.16 -11.36
CA ALA A 18 8.34 -19.29 -10.23
C ALA A 18 9.69 -19.65 -9.58
N PHE A 19 9.94 -20.94 -9.36
CA PHE A 19 11.16 -21.39 -8.67
C PHE A 19 12.39 -21.10 -9.52
N ALA A 20 12.33 -21.29 -10.85
CA ALA A 20 13.42 -20.93 -11.74
C ALA A 20 13.79 -19.44 -11.66
N VAL A 21 12.80 -18.53 -11.51
CA VAL A 21 13.06 -17.09 -11.36
C VAL A 21 13.69 -16.76 -10.00
N ILE A 22 13.21 -17.39 -8.94
CA ILE A 22 13.73 -17.19 -7.57
C ILE A 22 15.19 -17.67 -7.48
N GLU A 23 15.47 -18.85 -8.03
CA GLU A 23 16.82 -19.42 -8.05
C GLU A 23 17.80 -18.59 -8.89
N ARG A 24 17.34 -18.04 -10.02
CA ARG A 24 18.13 -17.08 -10.82
C ARG A 24 18.50 -15.81 -10.05
N SER A 25 17.69 -15.43 -9.07
CA SER A 25 17.97 -14.30 -8.18
C SER A 25 18.90 -14.67 -7.01
N GLY A 26 19.36 -15.93 -6.93
CA GLY A 26 20.26 -16.42 -5.88
C GLY A 26 19.56 -16.75 -4.56
N LEU A 27 18.23 -16.87 -4.57
CA LEU A 27 17.42 -17.18 -3.40
C LEU A 27 16.86 -18.60 -3.51
N THR A 28 16.61 -19.24 -2.38
CA THR A 28 15.78 -20.45 -2.35
C THR A 28 14.29 -20.06 -2.30
N PRO A 29 13.38 -20.88 -2.84
CA PRO A 29 11.94 -20.63 -2.75
C PRO A 29 11.46 -20.38 -1.30
N THR A 30 11.99 -21.13 -0.34
CA THR A 30 11.67 -20.96 1.09
C THR A 30 12.13 -19.59 1.62
N GLN A 31 13.31 -19.12 1.21
CA GLN A 31 13.79 -17.79 1.59
C GLN A 31 12.92 -16.69 0.98
N ALA A 32 12.55 -16.82 -0.30
CA ALA A 32 11.69 -15.84 -0.97
C ALA A 32 10.30 -15.74 -0.29
N VAL A 33 9.67 -16.88 0.02
CA VAL A 33 8.38 -16.90 0.74
C VAL A 33 8.51 -16.32 2.14
N ARG A 34 9.61 -16.61 2.85
CA ARG A 34 9.86 -16.03 4.18
C ARG A 34 10.00 -14.51 4.11
N LEU A 35 10.78 -14.00 3.16
CA LEU A 35 10.94 -12.56 2.95
C LEU A 35 9.61 -11.89 2.59
N PHE A 36 8.82 -12.51 1.72
CA PHE A 36 7.49 -12.02 1.35
C PHE A 36 6.57 -11.90 2.58
N LEU A 37 6.49 -12.93 3.41
CA LEU A 37 5.69 -12.90 4.63
C LEU A 37 6.22 -11.90 5.66
N THR A 38 7.55 -11.75 5.77
CA THR A 38 8.17 -10.73 6.63
C THR A 38 7.81 -9.32 6.16
N GLN A 39 7.88 -9.03 4.86
CA GLN A 39 7.51 -7.73 4.31
C GLN A 39 6.05 -7.38 4.62
N ILE A 40 5.14 -8.35 4.48
CA ILE A 40 3.72 -8.14 4.80
C ILE A 40 3.55 -7.80 6.29
N ALA A 41 4.22 -8.53 7.17
CA ALA A 41 4.14 -8.30 8.61
C ALA A 41 4.79 -6.97 9.05
N GLU A 42 5.79 -6.47 8.31
CA GLU A 42 6.48 -5.22 8.64
C GLU A 42 5.78 -3.98 8.06
N THR A 43 5.10 -4.12 6.93
CA THR A 43 4.48 -2.98 6.21
C THR A 43 2.96 -2.94 6.31
N ASP A 44 2.34 -3.96 6.92
CA ASP A 44 0.89 -4.18 6.94
C ASP A 44 0.25 -4.07 5.53
N ASN A 45 1.03 -4.32 4.48
CA ASN A 45 0.64 -4.21 3.08
C ASN A 45 1.15 -5.42 2.29
N VAL A 46 0.37 -5.85 1.30
CA VAL A 46 0.73 -6.94 0.40
C VAL A 46 1.52 -6.36 -0.77
N PRO A 47 2.82 -6.71 -0.95
CA PRO A 47 3.67 -6.14 -1.99
C PRO A 47 3.42 -6.82 -3.34
N LEU A 48 2.16 -6.85 -3.77
CA LEU A 48 1.73 -7.28 -5.08
C LEU A 48 1.09 -6.07 -5.75
N ALA A 49 1.42 -5.84 -7.02
CA ALA A 49 0.66 -4.95 -7.88
C ALA A 49 -0.69 -5.63 -8.19
N LEU A 50 -1.55 -5.69 -7.18
CA LEU A 50 -2.97 -5.93 -7.40
C LEU A 50 -3.46 -4.58 -7.93
N ASP A 51 -3.71 -4.48 -9.23
CA ASP A 51 -4.21 -3.25 -9.88
C ASP A 51 -5.46 -2.66 -9.18
N ASP A 52 -6.10 -3.45 -8.33
CA ASP A 52 -7.27 -3.10 -7.54
C ASP A 52 -6.97 -2.58 -6.12
N GLN A 53 -5.76 -2.70 -5.57
CA GLN A 53 -5.46 -2.42 -4.15
C GLN A 53 -4.33 -1.42 -3.93
N ASP A 54 -3.98 -0.66 -4.97
CA ASP A 54 -3.08 0.48 -4.79
C ASP A 54 -3.84 1.62 -4.11
N HIS A 55 -3.90 1.60 -2.78
CA HIS A 55 -4.43 2.70 -1.97
C HIS A 55 -3.64 4.00 -2.16
N SER A 56 -2.45 3.95 -2.78
CA SER A 56 -1.71 5.15 -3.19
C SER A 56 -2.22 5.71 -4.53
N ALA A 57 -2.78 4.88 -5.40
CA ALA A 57 -3.42 5.30 -6.65
C ALA A 57 -4.89 5.76 -6.47
N GLU A 58 -5.54 5.45 -5.35
CA GLU A 58 -6.90 5.95 -5.06
C GLU A 58 -6.93 7.47 -4.85
N TYR A 59 -5.87 8.02 -4.25
CA TYR A 59 -5.65 9.47 -4.13
C TYR A 59 -5.58 10.16 -5.50
N GLU A 60 -4.97 9.51 -6.49
CA GLU A 60 -4.83 10.04 -7.85
C GLU A 60 -6.11 9.86 -8.70
N LYS A 61 -7.01 8.96 -8.32
CA LYS A 61 -8.23 8.64 -9.07
C LYS A 61 -9.48 9.41 -8.63
N ASN A 62 -9.56 9.92 -7.39
CA ASN A 62 -10.72 10.71 -6.96
C ASN A 62 -10.64 12.15 -7.55
N PRO A 63 -11.51 12.53 -8.50
CA PRO A 63 -11.45 13.84 -9.14
C PRO A 63 -11.63 14.99 -8.14
N ILE A 64 -12.35 14.75 -7.04
CA ILE A 64 -12.56 15.75 -5.98
C ILE A 64 -11.25 15.99 -5.21
N THR A 65 -10.53 14.91 -4.87
CA THR A 65 -9.24 15.01 -4.17
C THR A 65 -8.18 15.66 -5.04
N MET A 66 -8.11 15.27 -6.32
CA MET A 66 -7.18 15.87 -7.29
C MET A 66 -7.43 17.38 -7.46
N GLN A 67 -8.70 17.78 -7.51
CA GLN A 67 -9.08 19.20 -7.59
C GLN A 67 -8.72 19.93 -6.29
N ALA A 68 -8.98 19.35 -5.12
CA ALA A 68 -8.62 19.94 -3.82
C ALA A 68 -7.09 20.12 -3.67
N VAL A 69 -6.29 19.16 -4.15
CA VAL A 69 -4.81 19.29 -4.17
C VAL A 69 -4.37 20.40 -5.12
N GLN A 70 -5.02 20.55 -6.27
CA GLN A 70 -4.70 21.62 -7.22
C GLN A 70 -5.09 22.99 -6.66
N ASP A 71 -6.26 23.12 -6.04
CA ASP A 71 -6.71 24.36 -5.42
C ASP A 71 -5.81 24.77 -4.24
N ALA A 72 -5.27 23.80 -3.49
CA ALA A 72 -4.25 24.05 -2.47
C ALA A 72 -2.93 24.56 -3.06
N ARG A 73 -2.48 24.02 -4.19
CA ARG A 73 -1.28 24.49 -4.91
C ARG A 73 -1.46 25.89 -5.49
N ASP A 74 -2.66 26.19 -5.98
CA ASP A 74 -3.05 27.49 -6.51
C ASP A 74 -3.31 28.53 -5.39
N GLY A 75 -3.16 28.14 -4.12
CA GLY A 75 -3.32 29.01 -2.97
C GLY A 75 -4.78 29.35 -2.64
N LYS A 76 -5.75 28.63 -3.20
CA LYS A 76 -7.18 28.75 -2.89
C LYS A 76 -7.54 27.97 -1.62
N VAL A 77 -6.76 28.16 -0.57
CA VAL A 77 -6.98 27.57 0.76
C VAL A 77 -7.20 28.67 1.77
N THR A 78 -8.18 28.49 2.65
CA THR A 78 -8.39 29.39 3.78
C THR A 78 -7.29 29.16 4.80
N ARG A 79 -6.60 30.23 5.18
CA ARG A 79 -5.54 30.17 6.18
C ARG A 79 -6.05 30.75 7.49
N TYR A 80 -6.08 29.92 8.51
CA TYR A 80 -6.47 30.30 9.85
C TYR A 80 -5.28 30.77 10.68
N ALA A 81 -5.54 31.73 11.58
CA ALA A 81 -4.51 32.25 12.47
C ALA A 81 -4.18 31.29 13.62
N SER A 82 -5.14 30.45 14.02
CA SER A 82 -4.98 29.45 15.07
C SER A 82 -5.85 28.21 14.82
N PHE A 83 -5.55 27.14 15.54
CA PHE A 83 -6.34 25.90 15.49
C PHE A 83 -7.77 26.10 16.02
N ASP A 84 -7.96 26.96 17.03
CA ASP A 84 -9.28 27.25 17.60
C ASP A 84 -10.20 27.96 16.60
N ASP A 85 -9.64 28.87 15.79
CA ASP A 85 -10.35 29.62 14.74
C ASP A 85 -10.84 28.69 13.62
N PHE A 86 -9.99 27.73 13.23
CA PHE A 86 -10.36 26.68 12.28
C PHE A 86 -11.50 25.79 12.79
N MET A 87 -11.45 25.38 14.06
CA MET A 87 -12.47 24.50 14.65
C MET A 87 -13.80 25.22 14.86
N ALA A 88 -13.78 26.54 15.09
CA ALA A 88 -15.00 27.34 15.22
C ALA A 88 -15.80 27.37 13.91
N GLU A 89 -15.14 27.65 12.78
CA GLU A 89 -15.80 27.68 11.46
C GLU A 89 -16.31 26.30 11.03
N LEU A 90 -15.52 25.23 11.25
CA LEU A 90 -15.91 23.87 10.87
C LEU A 90 -17.14 23.37 11.64
N HIS A 91 -17.34 23.85 12.86
CA HIS A 91 -18.52 23.54 13.66
C HIS A 91 -19.74 24.41 13.33
N GLU A 92 -19.55 25.54 12.62
CA GLU A 92 -20.64 26.42 12.17
C GLU A 92 -21.24 26.00 10.82
N GLU A 93 -20.52 25.22 9.98
CA GLU A 93 -21.05 24.63 8.74
C GLU A 93 -21.91 23.37 8.96
N HIS A 94 -23.02 23.50 9.71
CA HIS A 94 -24.00 22.41 9.88
C HIS A 94 -25.47 22.84 9.83
#